data_AF-A0A4Q8TTL0-F1
#
_entry.id   AF-A0A4Q8TTL0-F1
#
_cell.length_a   1.000
_cell.length_b   1.000
_cell.length_c   1.000
_cell.angle_alpha   90.00
_cell.angle_beta   90.00
_cell.angle_gamma   90.00
#
_symmetry.space_group_name_H-M   'P 1'
#
loop_
_entity.id
_entity.type
_entity.pdbx_description
1 polymer ?
#
loop_
_entity_poly.entity_id
_entity_poly.type
_entity_poly.pdbx_seq_one_letter_code
_entity_poly.pdbx_strand_id
1 'polypeptide(L)' 'MKTTNKLVEAESMTNVPSREEILKVAFPLKTINWKKHNLTVIKDGYLENGVRVHVVKEKLDKQPIIVDSAYVISEIA' A
#
# COMPACT_ATOMS: atom_id res chain seq x y z
N MET A 1 8.19 -17.67 26.12
CA MET A 1 8.78 -16.48 25.47
C MET A 1 7.68 -15.76 24.72
N LYS A 2 7.41 -14.49 25.05
CA LYS A 2 6.40 -13.67 24.37
C LYS A 2 7.01 -13.16 23.07
N THR A 3 6.45 -13.56 21.93
CA THR A 3 6.84 -13.02 20.63
C THR A 3 6.35 -11.58 20.57
N THR A 4 7.26 -10.63 20.80
CA THR A 4 6.97 -9.21 20.68
C THR A 4 6.68 -8.94 19.20
N ASN A 5 5.41 -8.78 18.84
CA ASN A 5 5.02 -8.19 17.57
C ASN A 5 5.60 -6.78 17.57
N LYS A 6 6.77 -6.63 16.95
CA LYS A 6 7.35 -5.33 16.63
C LYS A 6 6.43 -4.75 15.55
N LEU A 7 5.41 -4.01 15.98
CA LEU A 7 4.75 -3.05 15.11
C LEU A 7 5.88 -2.20 14.55
N VAL A 8 6.17 -2.38 13.27
CA VAL A 8 7.15 -1.55 12.58
C VAL A 8 6.55 -0.16 12.64
N GLU A 9 7.08 0.68 13.52
CA GLU A 9 6.79 2.10 13.53
C GLU A 9 7.05 2.56 12.10
N ALA A 10 5.99 2.99 11.40
CA ALA A 10 6.13 3.62 10.11
C ALA A 10 7.08 4.79 10.36
N GLU A 11 8.31 4.67 9.85
CA GLU A 11 9.25 5.78 9.82
C GLU A 11 8.47 7.00 9.35
N SER A 12 8.61 8.11 10.07
CA SER A 12 7.95 9.38 9.76
C SER A 12 8.30 9.77 8.32
N MET A 13 7.50 9.32 7.36
CA MET A 13 7.66 9.64 5.94
C MET A 13 7.27 11.10 5.78
N THR A 14 8.26 11.98 5.86
CA THR A 14 8.11 13.39 5.53
C THR A 14 8.00 13.53 4.00
N ASN A 15 6.83 13.17 3.45
CA ASN A 15 6.33 13.42 2.07
C ASN A 15 5.30 12.35 1.62
N VAL A 16 4.45 11.86 2.53
CA VAL A 16 3.36 10.97 2.11
C VAL A 16 2.37 11.79 1.26
N PRO A 17 2.12 11.43 -0.02
CA PRO A 17 1.12 12.05 -0.86
C PRO A 17 -0.27 11.90 -0.23
N SER A 18 -1.12 12.90 -0.43
CA SER A 18 -2.52 12.85 -0.01
C SER A 18 -3.27 11.74 -0.76
N ARG A 19 -4.35 11.26 -0.15
CA ARG A 19 -5.26 10.28 -0.79
C ARG A 19 -5.75 10.78 -2.15
N GLU A 20 -6.08 12.06 -2.23
CA GLU A 20 -6.59 12.70 -3.45
C GLU A 20 -5.54 12.70 -4.57
N GLU A 21 -4.27 12.94 -4.25
CA GLU A 21 -3.16 12.85 -5.22
C GLU A 21 -2.98 11.42 -5.72
N ILE A 22 -2.97 10.44 -4.80
CA ILE A 22 -2.85 9.03 -5.15
C ILE A 22 -3.98 8.60 -6.10
N LEU A 23 -5.22 8.97 -5.79
CA LEU A 23 -6.38 8.59 -6.60
C LEU A 23 -6.41 9.26 -7.99
N LYS A 24 -5.71 10.38 -8.19
CA LYS A 24 -5.55 11.00 -9.51
C LYS A 24 -4.58 10.25 -10.41
N VAL A 25 -3.54 9.64 -9.82
CA VAL A 25 -2.46 8.98 -10.58
C VAL A 25 -2.60 7.47 -10.65
N ALA A 26 -3.34 6.85 -9.73
CA ALA A 26 -3.50 5.41 -9.66
C ALA A 26 -4.68 4.93 -10.53
N PHE A 27 -4.35 4.17 -11.58
CA PHE A 27 -5.34 3.64 -12.52
C PHE A 27 -5.69 2.19 -12.19
N PRO A 28 -6.96 1.78 -12.38
CA PRO A 28 -7.37 0.39 -12.24
C PRO A 28 -6.54 -0.53 -13.12
N LEU A 29 -6.21 -1.70 -12.59
CA LEU A 29 -5.51 -2.75 -13.32
C LEU A 29 -6.14 -4.11 -13.04
N LYS A 30 -5.81 -5.10 -13.88
CA LYS A 30 -6.18 -6.49 -13.60
C LYS A 30 -5.49 -6.91 -12.31
N THR A 31 -6.27 -7.26 -11.29
CA THR A 31 -5.81 -7.61 -9.95
C THR A 31 -4.53 -8.46 -9.93
N ILE A 32 -3.51 -7.99 -9.21
CA ILE A 32 -2.21 -8.67 -9.08
C ILE A 32 -2.04 -9.11 -7.61
N ASN A 33 -1.75 -10.40 -7.40
CA ASN A 33 -1.36 -10.88 -6.08
C ASN A 33 0.12 -10.57 -5.83
N TRP A 34 0.38 -9.63 -4.91
CA TRP A 34 1.72 -9.26 -4.48
C TRP A 34 2.18 -10.17 -3.33
N LYS A 35 2.57 -11.39 -3.70
CA LYS A 35 2.88 -12.50 -2.78
C LYS A 35 3.84 -12.13 -1.65
N LYS A 36 4.86 -11.30 -1.92
CA LYS A 36 5.88 -10.90 -0.93
C LYS A 36 5.26 -10.23 0.30
N HIS A 37 4.17 -9.48 0.11
CA HIS A 37 3.50 -8.73 1.17
C HIS A 37 2.13 -9.30 1.54
N ASN A 38 1.69 -10.39 0.89
CA ASN A 38 0.34 -10.94 1.02
C ASN A 38 -0.77 -9.90 0.69
N LEU A 39 -0.49 -8.98 -0.23
CA LEU A 39 -1.40 -7.90 -0.63
C LEU A 39 -1.96 -8.15 -2.03
N THR A 40 -3.16 -7.65 -2.28
CA THR A 40 -3.79 -7.68 -3.60
C THR A 40 -3.80 -6.29 -4.20
N VAL A 41 -3.00 -6.03 -5.23
CA VAL A 41 -2.95 -4.73 -5.92
C VAL A 41 -4.14 -4.62 -6.88
N ILE A 42 -4.89 -3.53 -6.76
CA ILE A 42 -6.10 -3.26 -7.55
C ILE A 42 -5.96 -1.99 -8.42
N LYS A 43 -5.05 -1.09 -8.07
CA LYS A 43 -4.67 0.07 -8.89
C LYS A 43 -3.17 0.34 -8.74
N ASP A 44 -2.55 0.96 -9.73
CA ASP A 44 -1.13 1.30 -9.74
C ASP A 44 -0.91 2.61 -10.51
N GLY A 45 0.17 3.29 -10.20
CA GLY A 45 0.49 4.59 -10.79
C GLY A 45 1.84 5.13 -10.33
N TYR A 46 2.21 6.26 -10.90
CA TYR A 46 3.43 6.98 -10.55
C TYR A 46 3.09 8.44 -10.28
N LEU A 47 3.71 9.00 -9.24
CA LEU A 47 3.75 10.44 -9.01
C LEU A 47 4.78 11.10 -9.94
N GLU A 48 4.67 12.42 -10.10
CA GLU A 48 5.57 13.19 -10.98
C GLU A 48 7.05 13.10 -10.55
N ASN A 49 7.30 12.88 -9.26
CA ASN A 49 8.64 12.68 -8.70
C ASN A 49 9.19 11.25 -8.90
N GLY A 50 8.52 10.39 -9.67
CA GLY A 50 8.95 9.03 -9.97
C GLY A 50 8.59 7.98 -8.91
N VAL A 51 7.94 8.40 -7.81
CA VAL A 51 7.49 7.47 -6.76
C VAL A 51 6.33 6.62 -7.26
N ARG A 52 6.42 5.30 -7.06
CA ARG A 52 5.37 4.35 -7.47
C ARG A 52 4.36 4.14 -6.35
N VAL A 53 3.08 4.13 -6.71
CA VAL A 53 1.97 3.98 -5.77
C VAL A 53 1.10 2.80 -6.13
N HIS A 54 0.92 1.88 -5.18
CA HIS A 54 0.02 0.75 -5.28
C HIS A 54 -1.21 0.96 -4.40
N VAL A 55 -2.40 0.86 -4.97
CA VAL A 55 -3.65 0.75 -4.20
C VAL A 55 -3.94 -0.73 -4.01
N VAL A 56 -4.05 -1.14 -2.75
CA VAL A 56 -4.19 -2.54 -2.37
C VAL A 56 -5.50 -2.81 -1.65
N LYS A 57 -5.93 -4.06 -1.76
CA LYS A 57 -6.96 -4.68 -0.96
C LYS A 57 -6.30 -5.71 -0.07
N GLU A 58 -6.54 -5.61 1.22
CA GLU A 58 -5.99 -6.53 2.22
C GLU A 58 -7.12 -7.16 3.04
N LYS A 59 -6.97 -8.44 3.35
CA LYS A 59 -7.77 -9.14 4.35
C LYS A 59 -6.95 -9.20 5.62
N LEU A 60 -7.43 -8.58 6.70
CA LEU A 60 -6.72 -8.56 7.97
C LEU A 60 -6.85 -9.92 8.67
N ASP A 61 -5.73 -10.61 8.85
CA ASP A 61 -5.70 -11.84 9.63
C ASP A 61 -6.13 -11.54 11.07
N LYS A 62 -7.31 -12.05 11.46
CA LYS A 62 -8.01 -11.91 12.76
C LYS A 62 -9.18 -10.92 12.81
N GLN A 63 -9.53 -10.27 11.70
CA GLN A 63 -10.78 -9.49 11.63
C GLN A 63 -11.52 -9.81 10.33
N PRO A 64 -12.86 -9.93 10.32
CA PRO A 64 -13.63 -10.11 9.09
C PRO A 64 -13.66 -8.85 8.21
N ILE A 65 -12.78 -7.88 8.48
CA ILE A 65 -12.70 -6.60 7.79
C ILE A 65 -11.79 -6.74 6.58
N ILE A 66 -12.30 -6.30 5.45
CA ILE A 66 -11.54 -6.10 4.24
C ILE A 66 -11.20 -4.61 4.17
N VAL A 67 -9.92 -4.28 4.19
CA VAL A 67 -9.49 -2.91 3.93
C VAL A 67 -9.39 -2.77 2.42
N ASP A 68 -10.31 -1.98 1.87
CA ASP A 68 -10.28 -1.56 0.48
C ASP A 68 -9.68 -0.16 0.42
N SER A 69 -8.75 0.06 -0.51
CA SER A 69 -8.05 1.34 -0.72
C SER A 69 -6.95 1.70 0.31
N ALA A 70 -6.17 0.71 0.77
CA ALA A 70 -4.88 1.01 1.41
C ALA A 70 -3.82 1.37 0.33
N TYR A 71 -2.79 2.13 0.70
CA TYR A 71 -1.76 2.61 -0.23
C TYR A 71 -0.38 2.11 0.20
N VAL A 72 0.38 1.59 -0.76
CA VAL A 72 1.80 1.26 -0.59
C VAL A 72 2.61 2.15 -1.52
N ILE A 73 3.61 2.82 -0.96
CA ILE A 73 4.48 3.74 -1.67
C ILE A 73 5.87 3.11 -1.74
N SER A 74 6.47 3.09 -2.92
CA SER A 74 7.81 2.57 -3.12
C SER A 74 8.65 3.53 -3.94
N GLU A 75 9.87 3.78 -3.46
CA GLU A 75 10.90 4.49 -4.20
C GLU A 75 11.71 3.46 -4.99
N ILE A 76 11.89 3.71 -6.28
CA ILE A 76 12.80 2.92 -7.11
C ILE A 76 14.19 3.55 -6.91
N ALA A 77 15.04 2.86 -6.16
CA ALA A 77 16.46 3.20 -6.02
C ALA A 77 17.28 2.72 -7.23
#